data_AF-A0A9N9WDD1-F1
#
_entry.id   AF-A0A9N9WDD1-F1
#
_cell.length_a   1.000
_cell.length_b   1.000
_cell.length_c   1.000
_cell.angle_alpha   90.00
_cell.angle_beta   90.00
_cell.angle_gamma   90.00
#
_symmetry.space_group_name_H-M   'P 1'
#
loop_
_entity.id
_entity.type
_entity.pdbx_description
1 polymer ?
#
loop_
_entity_poly.entity_id
_entity_poly.type
_entity_poly.pdbx_seq_one_letter_code
_entity_poly.pdbx_strand_id
1 'polypeptide(L)'
;MEVSVSHLQPSIVKFKYDFDDEYSKLDTEIKTRSKRNSRQTSTSNGTVFSEQSLKIVYTEPFPISKALRADLIELCRKEAIPNFYHDFYNSLICDSDNHLTELQENDIDDDD
;
A
#
# COMPACT_ATOMS: atom_id res chain seq x y z
N MET A 1 -18.94 -5.74 23.12
CA MET A 1 -18.96 -5.39 21.69
C MET A 1 -19.06 -6.64 20.85
N GLU A 2 -20.10 -6.72 20.03
CA GLU A 2 -20.37 -7.85 19.13
C GLU A 2 -20.67 -7.28 17.73
N VAL A 3 -20.10 -7.91 16.71
CA VAL A 3 -20.31 -7.56 15.30
C VAL A 3 -20.72 -8.83 14.57
N SER A 4 -21.82 -8.76 13.82
CA SER A 4 -22.31 -9.87 13.02
C SER A 4 -22.74 -9.41 11.63
N VAL A 5 -22.55 -10.27 10.64
CA VAL A 5 -22.98 -10.05 9.26
C VAL A 5 -23.96 -11.14 8.89
N SER A 6 -25.12 -10.77 8.36
CA SER A 6 -26.12 -11.74 7.93
C SER A 6 -25.74 -12.32 6.58
N HIS A 7 -25.70 -13.65 6.46
CA HIS A 7 -25.44 -14.31 5.17
C HIS A 7 -26.52 -14.02 4.10
N LEU A 8 -27.73 -13.68 4.52
CA LEU A 8 -28.82 -13.34 3.60
C LEU A 8 -28.74 -11.89 3.10
N GLN A 9 -28.10 -11.01 3.87
CA GLN A 9 -27.95 -9.58 3.57
C GLN A 9 -26.50 -9.17 3.90
N PRO A 10 -25.52 -9.59 3.08
CA PRO A 10 -24.10 -9.32 3.34
C PRO A 10 -23.78 -7.82 3.28
N SER A 11 -24.65 -7.02 2.68
CA SER A 11 -24.56 -5.56 2.67
C SER A 11 -24.96 -4.91 3.99
N ILE A 12 -25.47 -5.65 4.98
CA ILE A 12 -25.88 -5.09 6.26
C ILE A 12 -25.01 -5.67 7.38
N VAL A 13 -24.17 -4.80 7.94
CA VAL A 13 -23.39 -5.11 9.13
C VAL A 13 -24.22 -4.75 10.35
N LYS A 14 -24.37 -5.68 11.29
CA LYS A 14 -25.05 -5.47 12.58
C LYS A 14 -24.02 -5.39 13.69
N PHE A 15 -24.12 -4.40 14.56
CA PHE A 15 -23.22 -4.27 15.70
C PHE A 15 -23.93 -3.75 16.95
N LYS A 16 -23.41 -4.14 18.13
CA LYS A 16 -23.83 -3.62 19.43
C LYS A 16 -22.63 -3.51 20.37
N TYR A 17 -22.67 -2.54 21.28
CA TYR A 17 -21.61 -2.32 22.25
C TYR A 17 -21.87 -3.11 23.54
N ASP A 18 -23.10 -2.98 24.05
CA ASP A 18 -23.60 -3.72 25.21
C ASP A 18 -24.44 -4.93 24.78
N PHE A 19 -24.44 -6.00 25.59
CA PHE A 19 -25.10 -7.25 25.21
C PHE A 19 -26.63 -7.19 25.37
N ASP A 20 -27.12 -6.31 26.23
CA ASP A 20 -28.55 -6.11 26.50
C ASP A 20 -29.21 -5.15 25.48
N ASP A 21 -28.40 -4.48 24.66
CA ASP A 21 -28.87 -3.51 23.67
C ASP A 21 -29.28 -4.17 22.35
N GLU A 22 -30.15 -3.46 21.63
CA GLU A 22 -30.55 -3.83 20.27
C GLU A 22 -29.43 -3.55 19.25
N TYR A 23 -29.37 -4.39 18.21
CA TYR A 23 -28.38 -4.25 17.15
C TYR A 23 -28.59 -2.99 16.30
N SER A 24 -27.55 -2.16 16.22
CA SER A 24 -27.43 -1.12 15.19
C SER A 24 -27.08 -1.74 13.84
N LYS A 25 -27.58 -1.16 12.75
CA LYS A 25 -27.39 -1.66 11.38
C LYS A 25 -26.68 -0.62 10.52
N LEU A 26 -25.66 -1.05 9.79
CA LEU A 26 -24.94 -0.25 8.80
C LEU A 26 -25.10 -0.89 7.43
N ASP A 27 -25.74 -0.17 6.52
CA ASP A 27 -25.87 -0.55 5.10
C ASP A 27 -24.59 -0.13 4.35
N THR A 28 -23.92 -1.11 3.74
CA THR A 28 -22.68 -0.96 2.96
C THR A 28 -22.92 -0.99 1.45
N GLU A 29 -24.18 -0.96 1.00
CA GLU A 29 -24.50 -0.91 -0.43
C GLU A 29 -23.91 0.33 -1.11
N ILE A 30 -22.97 0.09 -2.02
CA ILE A 30 -22.39 1.12 -2.88
C ILE A 30 -23.43 1.49 -3.94
N LYS A 31 -24.23 2.52 -3.66
CA LYS A 31 -25.21 3.06 -4.61
C LYS A 31 -24.47 3.84 -5.70
N THR A 32 -24.03 3.15 -6.75
CA THR A 32 -23.51 3.75 -7.98
C THR A 32 -24.62 4.51 -8.68
N ARG A 33 -24.82 5.78 -8.31
CA ARG A 33 -25.76 6.65 -9.00
C ARG A 33 -25.16 7.05 -10.34
N SER A 34 -25.46 6.27 -11.37
CA SER A 34 -25.33 6.71 -12.76
C SER A 34 -26.24 7.93 -12.96
N LYS A 35 -25.65 9.13 -12.97
CA LYS A 35 -26.36 10.35 -13.34
C LYS A 35 -25.63 11.06 -14.47
N ARG A 36 -26.16 10.80 -15.66
CA ARG A 36 -26.17 11.66 -16.85
C ARG A 36 -26.22 13.14 -16.47
N ASN A 37 -25.27 13.89 -17.02
CA ASN A 37 -25.19 15.33 -17.26
C ASN A 37 -26.33 16.19 -16.68
N SER A 38 -26.02 17.00 -15.67
CA SER A 38 -26.71 18.27 -15.45
C SER A 38 -25.73 19.29 -14.88
N ARG A 39 -25.45 20.34 -15.67
CA ARG A 39 -24.79 21.57 -15.19
C ARG A 39 -25.75 22.26 -14.21
N GLN A 40 -25.35 22.48 -12.96
CA GLN A 40 -25.47 23.77 -12.26
C GLN A 40 -25.29 23.68 -10.72
N THR A 41 -24.58 24.70 -10.23
CA THR A 41 -24.75 25.45 -8.96
C THR A 41 -24.45 24.76 -7.62
N SER A 42 -23.23 25.05 -7.14
CA SER A 42 -22.86 25.49 -5.80
C SER A 42 -23.95 25.51 -4.70
N THR A 43 -23.88 24.59 -3.73
CA THR A 43 -23.93 24.91 -2.28
C THR A 43 -23.64 23.70 -1.40
N SER A 44 -22.91 23.96 -0.31
CA SER A 44 -22.60 23.10 0.85
C SER A 44 -21.58 21.96 0.64
N ASN A 45 -20.52 22.04 1.45
CA ASN A 45 -19.30 21.22 1.45
C ASN A 45 -19.58 19.72 1.67
N GLY A 46 -20.12 19.05 0.66
CA GLY A 46 -19.96 17.62 0.50
C GLY A 46 -18.50 17.38 0.14
N THR A 47 -17.75 16.73 1.01
CA THR A 47 -16.38 16.29 0.72
C THR A 47 -16.47 15.38 -0.49
N VAL A 48 -16.09 15.93 -1.64
CA VAL A 48 -15.96 15.23 -2.90
C VAL A 48 -14.84 14.24 -2.69
N PHE A 49 -15.18 13.02 -2.30
CA PHE A 49 -14.30 11.88 -2.51
C PHE A 49 -14.28 11.65 -4.02
N SER A 50 -13.47 12.46 -4.71
CA SER A 50 -12.94 12.01 -5.99
C SER A 50 -12.30 10.67 -5.71
N GLU A 51 -12.48 9.69 -6.59
CA GLU A 51 -11.53 8.58 -6.69
C GLU A 51 -10.17 9.21 -6.96
N GLN A 52 -9.49 9.61 -5.89
CA GLN A 52 -8.08 9.87 -5.92
C GLN A 52 -7.51 8.50 -6.21
N SER A 53 -7.22 8.25 -7.48
CA SER A 53 -6.32 7.19 -7.89
C SER A 53 -5.16 7.27 -6.92
N LEU A 54 -5.06 6.30 -5.99
CA LEU A 54 -4.05 6.34 -4.95
C LEU A 54 -2.72 6.50 -5.66
N LYS A 55 -2.04 7.61 -5.40
CA LYS A 55 -0.77 7.89 -6.05
C LYS A 55 0.17 6.77 -5.64
N ILE A 56 0.77 6.11 -6.62
CA ILE A 56 1.84 5.14 -6.37
C ILE A 56 2.95 5.92 -5.66
N VAL A 57 3.15 5.63 -4.37
CA VAL A 57 4.16 6.32 -3.55
C VAL A 57 5.54 5.71 -3.74
N TYR A 58 5.60 4.46 -4.21
CA TYR A 58 6.84 3.71 -4.39
C TYR A 58 7.13 3.51 -5.87
N THR A 59 8.17 4.17 -6.36
CA THR A 59 8.70 3.98 -7.71
C THR A 59 9.64 2.78 -7.78
N GLU A 60 10.20 2.37 -6.64
CA GLU A 60 11.22 1.34 -6.53
C GLU A 60 10.89 0.34 -5.43
N PRO A 61 11.42 -0.90 -5.53
CA PRO A 61 11.28 -1.89 -4.47
C PRO A 61 11.88 -1.39 -3.17
N PHE A 62 11.23 -1.70 -2.05
CA PHE A 62 11.81 -1.41 -0.75
C PHE A 62 13.12 -2.17 -0.57
N PRO A 63 14.18 -1.49 -0.09
CA PRO A 63 15.41 -2.16 0.26
C PRO A 63 15.17 -3.19 1.37
N ILE A 64 15.93 -4.28 1.32
CA ILE A 64 15.91 -5.32 2.33
C ILE A 64 17.09 -5.16 3.29
N SER A 65 16.94 -5.68 4.51
CA SER A 65 18.04 -5.69 5.48
C SER A 65 19.21 -6.56 5.00
N LYS A 66 20.44 -6.21 5.41
CA LYS A 66 21.65 -6.98 5.08
C LYS A 66 21.55 -8.44 5.54
N ALA A 67 21.00 -8.65 6.74
CA ALA A 67 20.82 -9.97 7.32
C ALA A 67 19.91 -10.83 6.43
N LEU A 68 18.77 -10.27 6.01
CA LEU A 68 17.84 -10.99 5.15
C LEU A 68 18.46 -11.30 3.77
N ARG A 69 19.20 -10.36 3.19
CA ARG A 69 19.91 -10.60 1.93
C ARG A 69 20.92 -11.75 2.09
N ALA A 70 21.72 -11.74 3.16
CA ALA A 70 22.70 -12.78 3.42
C ALA A 70 22.05 -14.17 3.55
N ASP A 71 20.95 -14.27 4.31
CA ASP A 71 20.19 -15.50 4.47
C ASP A 71 19.63 -16.01 3.13
N LEU A 72 19.07 -15.12 2.31
CA LEU A 72 18.54 -15.47 0.99
C LEU A 72 19.64 -15.97 0.04
N ILE A 73 20.82 -15.35 0.05
CA ILE A 73 21.96 -15.83 -0.74
C ILE A 73 22.46 -17.17 -0.22
N GLU A 74 22.46 -17.40 1.10
CA GLU A 74 22.81 -18.70 1.68
C GLU A 74 21.84 -19.80 1.26
N LEU A 75 20.53 -19.51 1.23
CA LEU A 75 19.51 -20.42 0.73
C LEU A 75 19.68 -20.74 -0.77
N CYS A 76 20.12 -19.76 -1.56
CA CYS A 76 20.50 -20.00 -2.96
C CYS A 76 21.71 -20.95 -3.06
N ARG A 77 22.75 -20.74 -2.23
CA ARG A 77 23.95 -21.61 -2.19
C ARG A 77 23.66 -23.03 -1.72
N LYS A 78 22.67 -23.19 -0.84
CA LYS A 78 22.22 -24.50 -0.34
C LYS A 78 21.28 -25.23 -1.31
N GLU A 79 21.02 -24.68 -2.50
CA GLU A 79 20.08 -25.20 -3.49
C GLU A 79 18.65 -25.38 -2.94
N ALA A 80 18.32 -24.72 -1.83
CA ALA A 80 16.96 -24.70 -1.27
C ALA A 80 16.03 -23.82 -2.12
N ILE A 81 16.60 -22.84 -2.83
CA ILE A 81 15.93 -22.00 -3.81
C ILE A 81 16.35 -22.46 -5.22
N PRO A 82 15.40 -22.69 -6.15
CA PRO A 82 15.73 -23.06 -7.52
C PRO A 82 16.62 -22.01 -8.22
N ASN A 83 17.60 -22.49 -9.00
CA ASN A 83 18.60 -21.65 -9.69
C ASN A 83 17.99 -20.55 -10.55
N PHE A 84 16.80 -20.77 -11.11
CA PHE A 84 16.07 -19.77 -11.89
C PHE A 84 15.79 -18.46 -11.12
N TYR A 85 15.71 -18.51 -9.78
CA TYR A 85 15.46 -17.34 -8.95
C TYR A 85 16.73 -16.71 -8.37
N HIS A 86 17.91 -17.30 -8.58
CA HIS A 86 19.15 -16.80 -7.97
C HIS A 86 19.47 -15.39 -8.44
N ASP A 87 19.31 -15.10 -9.72
CA ASP A 87 19.54 -13.77 -10.30
C ASP A 87 18.63 -12.71 -9.66
N PHE A 88 17.37 -13.07 -9.41
CA PHE A 88 16.42 -12.19 -8.71
C PHE A 88 16.92 -11.83 -7.31
N TYR A 89 17.28 -12.82 -6.48
CA TYR A 89 17.74 -12.56 -5.11
C TYR A 89 19.09 -11.83 -5.07
N ASN A 90 19.97 -12.05 -6.05
CA ASN A 90 21.23 -11.31 -6.18
C ASN A 90 21.02 -9.83 -6.51
N SER A 91 19.96 -9.51 -7.26
CA SER A 91 19.62 -8.14 -7.69
C SER A 91 18.94 -7.28 -6.62
N LEU A 92 18.60 -7.84 -5.45
CA LEU A 92 17.91 -7.11 -4.39
C LEU A 92 18.80 -6.02 -3.77
N ILE A 93 18.26 -4.81 -3.71
CA ILE A 93 18.89 -3.63 -3.10
C ILE A 93 18.84 -3.78 -1.58
N CYS A 94 19.96 -3.45 -0.92
CA CYS A 94 20.07 -3.51 0.52
C CYS A 94 20.11 -2.10 1.14
N ASP A 95 19.61 -1.95 2.37
CA ASP A 95 19.55 -0.65 3.09
C ASP A 95 20.88 0.11 3.14
N SER A 96 22.02 -0.58 3.06
CA SER A 96 23.34 0.06 3.03
C SER A 96 23.83 0.55 1.69
N ASP A 97 23.20 0.11 0.62
CA ASP A 97 23.68 0.38 -0.74
C ASP A 97 23.20 1.78 -1.20
N ASN A 98 22.28 2.39 -0.45
CA ASN A 98 21.68 3.71 -0.71
C ASN A 98 22.50 4.92 -0.23
N HIS A 99 23.73 4.74 0.29
CA HIS A 99 24.58 5.86 0.74
C HIS A 99 25.69 6.26 -0.26
N LEU A 100 25.63 5.81 -1.52
CA LEU A 100 26.74 5.97 -2.46
C LEU A 100 26.42 6.74 -3.76
N THR A 101 25.26 7.37 -3.86
CA THR A 101 24.83 8.08 -5.09
C THR A 101 24.41 9.55 -4.89
N GLU A 102 24.76 10.17 -3.77
CA GLU A 102 24.79 11.64 -3.64
C GLU A 102 26.14 12.02 -3.02
N LEU A 103 26.79 13.06 -3.54
CA LEU A 103 28.13 13.58 -3.18
C LEU A 103 29.31 13.12 -4.06
N GLN A 104 29.16 13.15 -5.38
CA GLN A 104 30.28 13.52 -6.23
C GLN A 104 29.90 14.69 -7.12
N GLU A 105 30.89 15.58 -7.33
CA GLU A 105 30.94 16.76 -8.21
C GLU A 105 30.61 18.11 -7.56
N ASN A 106 31.64 18.76 -7.00
CA ASN A 106 32.30 19.93 -7.63
C ASN A 106 33.38 20.52 -6.70
N ASP A 107 34.56 19.92 -6.67
CA ASP A 107 35.79 20.67 -6.32
C ASP A 107 36.46 21.06 -7.64
N ILE A 108 36.13 22.26 -8.12
CA ILE A 108 36.86 22.92 -9.20
C ILE A 108 38.03 23.64 -8.52
N ASP A 109 39.22 23.04 -8.58
CA ASP A 109 40.48 23.73 -8.32
C ASP A 109 40.85 24.55 -9.57
N ASP A 110 40.54 25.85 -9.57
CA ASP A 110 41.15 26.82 -10.48
C ASP A 110 42.30 27.51 -9.74
N ASP A 111 43.52 27.03 -10.00
CA ASP A 111 44.81 27.61 -9.60
C ASP A 111 45.29 28.52 -10.75
N ASP A 112 45.55 29.80 -10.47
CA ASP A 112 46.22 30.76 -11.38
C ASP A 112 47.19 31.66 -10.60
#